data_AF-A0A1H9K1D7-F1
#
_entry.id   AF-A0A1H9K1D7-F1
#
_cell.length_a   1.000
_cell.length_b   1.000
_cell.length_c   1.000
_cell.angle_alpha   90.00
_cell.angle_beta   90.00
_cell.angle_gamma   90.00
#
_symmetry.space_group_name_H-M   'P 1'
#
loop_
_entity.id
_entity.type
_entity.pdbx_description
1 polymer ?
#
loop_
_entity_poly.entity_id
_entity_poly.type
_entity_poly.pdbx_seq_one_letter_code
_entity_poly.pdbx_strand_id
1 'polypeptide(L)'
;MRRGSTWLPLLLILAIVVSALAVVRTKHENRALISELDSLRAERERLDMEWAQLQLEEASLAANNRVEAMARAQLGMTEPRAYEIVEAGP
;
A
#
# COMPACT_ATOMS: atom_id res chain seq x y z
N MET A 1 -26.12 26.22 -58.14
CA MET A 1 -25.11 25.17 -57.86
C MET A 1 -24.85 25.08 -56.34
N ARG A 2 -25.62 24.29 -55.56
CA ARG A 2 -25.44 24.13 -54.09
C ARG A 2 -25.14 22.69 -53.65
N ARG A 3 -24.90 21.77 -54.59
CA ARG A 3 -24.72 20.33 -54.33
C ARG A 3 -23.43 19.96 -53.59
N GLY A 4 -22.38 20.79 -53.66
CA GLY A 4 -21.11 20.54 -52.94
C GLY A 4 -21.14 20.93 -51.45
N SER A 5 -22.08 21.78 -51.03
CA SER A 5 -22.11 22.32 -49.65
C SER A 5 -22.68 21.34 -48.63
N THR A 6 -23.42 20.31 -49.05
CA THR A 6 -24.03 19.33 -48.12
C THR A 6 -23.06 18.21 -47.71
N TRP A 7 -21.93 18.07 -48.41
CA TRP A 7 -20.94 17.04 -48.14
C TRP A 7 -20.05 17.40 -46.95
N LEU A 8 -19.68 18.68 -46.83
CA LEU A 8 -18.91 19.20 -45.71
C LEU A 8 -19.58 18.97 -44.33
N PRO A 9 -20.86 19.34 -44.10
CA PRO A 9 -21.50 19.09 -42.82
C PRO A 9 -21.67 17.58 -42.55
N LEU A 10 -21.89 16.77 -43.59
CA LEU A 10 -21.99 15.31 -43.44
C LEU A 10 -20.67 14.70 -42.96
N LEU A 11 -19.55 15.14 -43.51
CA LEU A 11 -18.21 14.73 -43.07
C LEU A 11 -17.91 15.18 -41.64
N LEU A 12 -18.31 16.40 -41.26
CA LEU A 12 -18.14 16.88 -39.89
C LEU A 12 -18.96 16.08 -38.88
N ILE A 13 -20.20 15.72 -39.22
CA ILE A 13 -21.03 14.83 -38.38
C ILE A 13 -20.34 13.48 -38.22
N LEU A 14 -19.84 12.90 -39.32
CA LEU A 14 -19.13 11.64 -39.25
C LEU A 14 -17.87 11.74 -38.37
N ALA A 15 -17.10 12.81 -38.50
CA ALA A 15 -15.91 13.05 -37.68
C ALA A 15 -16.26 13.15 -36.18
N ILE A 16 -17.35 13.84 -35.84
CA ILE A 16 -17.84 13.94 -34.45
C ILE A 16 -18.25 12.57 -33.92
N VAL A 17 -18.99 11.77 -34.71
CA VAL A 17 -19.41 10.42 -34.31
C VAL A 17 -18.20 9.52 -34.07
N VAL A 18 -17.23 9.53 -34.99
CA VAL A 18 -15.98 8.77 -34.85
C VAL A 18 -15.20 9.21 -33.61
N SER A 19 -15.10 10.53 -33.36
CA SER A 19 -14.45 11.06 -32.17
C SER A 19 -15.16 10.62 -30.89
N ALA A 20 -16.49 10.69 -30.84
CA ALA A 20 -17.28 10.26 -29.69
C ALA A 20 -17.08 8.76 -29.40
N LEU A 21 -17.11 7.91 -30.42
CA LEU A 21 -16.85 6.47 -30.27
C LEU A 21 -15.42 6.19 -29.80
N ALA A 22 -14.43 6.92 -30.34
CA ALA A 22 -13.04 6.79 -29.89
C ALA A 22 -12.88 7.15 -28.41
N VAL A 23 -13.49 8.25 -27.95
CA VAL A 23 -13.47 8.66 -26.54
C VAL A 23 -14.12 7.60 -25.64
N VAL A 24 -15.28 7.06 -26.03
CA VAL A 24 -15.96 6.01 -25.26
C VAL A 24 -15.10 4.76 -25.16
N ARG A 25 -14.48 4.34 -26.27
CA ARG A 25 -13.56 3.20 -26.29
C ARG A 25 -12.38 3.42 -25.35
N THR A 26 -11.70 4.56 -25.47
CA THR A 26 -10.58 4.90 -24.58
C THR A 26 -11.01 4.92 -23.12
N LYS A 27 -12.19 5.47 -22.80
CA LYS A 27 -12.71 5.49 -21.43
C LYS A 27 -12.95 4.09 -20.88
N HIS A 28 -13.46 3.18 -21.71
CA HIS A 28 -13.71 1.79 -21.31
C HIS A 28 -12.40 1.04 -21.03
N GLU A 29 -11.43 1.12 -21.95
CA GLU A 29 -10.10 0.51 -21.77
C GLU A 29 -9.38 1.09 -20.54
N ASN A 30 -9.48 2.41 -20.35
CA ASN A 30 -8.87 3.09 -19.21
C ASN A 30 -9.48 2.63 -17.86
N ARG A 31 -10.79 2.35 -17.82
CA ARG A 31 -11.44 1.83 -16.61
C ARG A 31 -10.90 0.45 -16.19
N ALA A 32 -10.63 -0.42 -17.16
CA ALA A 32 -10.04 -1.74 -16.88
C ALA A 32 -8.60 -1.60 -16.34
N LEU A 33 -7.78 -0.79 -17.01
CA LEU A 33 -6.39 -0.54 -16.60
C LEU A 33 -6.29 0.11 -15.21
N ILE A 34 -7.16 1.08 -14.90
CA ILE A 34 -7.21 1.69 -13.57
C ILE A 34 -7.57 0.63 -12.51
N SER A 35 -8.56 -0.22 -12.79
CA SER A 35 -8.96 -1.27 -11.83
C SER A 35 -7.80 -2.23 -11.52
N GLU A 36 -7.03 -2.62 -12.52
CA GLU A 36 -5.86 -3.49 -12.35
C GLU A 36 -4.78 -2.78 -11.53
N LEU A 37 -4.48 -1.53 -11.87
CA LEU A 37 -3.51 -0.71 -11.18
C LEU A 37 -3.90 -0.43 -9.72
N ASP A 38 -5.18 -0.22 -9.42
CA ASP A 38 -5.66 -0.07 -8.05
C ASP A 38 -5.49 -1.38 -7.26
N SER A 39 -5.70 -2.54 -7.87
CA SER A 39 -5.48 -3.84 -7.21
C SER A 39 -4.01 -4.08 -6.85
N LEU A 40 -3.10 -3.74 -7.77
CA LEU A 40 -1.65 -3.83 -7.55
C LEU A 40 -1.18 -2.86 -6.45
N ARG A 41 -1.76 -1.66 -6.40
CA ARG A 41 -1.48 -0.68 -5.34
C ARG A 41 -1.95 -1.16 -3.99
N ALA A 42 -3.16 -1.72 -3.90
CA ALA A 42 -3.68 -2.26 -2.65
C ALA A 42 -2.80 -3.41 -2.11
N GLU A 43 -2.31 -4.29 -3.00
CA GLU A 43 -1.38 -5.35 -2.60
C GLU A 43 -0.05 -4.78 -2.09
N ARG A 44 0.50 -3.77 -2.79
CA ARG A 44 1.71 -3.08 -2.35
C ARG A 44 1.51 -2.43 -0.97
N GLU A 45 0.41 -1.71 -0.77
CA GLU A 45 0.10 -1.08 0.51
C GLU A 45 -0.01 -2.12 1.64
N ARG A 46 -0.60 -3.29 1.36
CA ARG A 46 -0.63 -4.40 2.33
C ARG A 46 0.78 -4.84 2.72
N LEU A 47 1.64 -5.08 1.74
CA LEU A 47 3.03 -5.49 1.98
C LEU A 47 3.84 -4.42 2.72
N ASP A 48 3.64 -3.14 2.39
CA ASP A 48 4.30 -2.02 3.06
C ASP A 48 3.88 -1.93 4.54
N MET A 49 2.60 -2.20 4.86
CA MET A 49 2.12 -2.28 6.24
C MET A 49 2.70 -3.49 6.98
N GLU A 50 2.68 -4.68 6.37
CA GLU A 50 3.29 -5.88 6.95
C GLU A 50 4.78 -5.66 7.24
N TRP A 51 5.50 -5.04 6.31
CA TRP A 51 6.90 -4.67 6.50
C TRP A 51 7.10 -3.70 7.66
N ALA A 52 6.28 -2.64 7.74
CA ALA A 52 6.34 -1.70 8.85
C ALA A 52 6.09 -2.37 10.20
N GLN A 53 5.16 -3.33 10.27
CA GLN A 53 4.92 -4.12 11.48
C GLN A 53 6.14 -4.96 11.85
N LEU A 54 6.74 -5.67 10.89
CA LEU A 54 7.94 -6.48 11.14
C LEU A 54 9.10 -5.63 11.66
N GLN A 55 9.29 -4.43 11.13
CA GLN A 55 10.31 -3.49 11.62
C GLN A 55 10.07 -3.07 13.08
N LEU A 56 8.81 -2.89 13.49
CA LEU A 56 8.47 -2.59 14.88
C LEU A 56 8.73 -3.79 15.80
N GLU A 57 8.41 -5.00 15.35
CA GLU A 57 8.69 -6.23 16.08
C GLU A 57 10.20 -6.43 16.29
N GLU A 58 11.01 -6.23 15.24
CA GLU A 58 12.47 -6.33 15.32
C GLU A 58 13.06 -5.27 16.26
N ALA A 59 12.59 -4.02 16.17
CA ALA A 59 13.03 -2.95 17.07
C ALA A 59 12.70 -3.25 18.54
N SER A 60 11.54 -3.84 18.81
CA SER A 60 11.14 -4.26 20.16
C SER A 60 12.04 -5.39 20.70
N LEU A 61 12.33 -6.40 19.88
CA LEU A 61 13.24 -7.50 20.24
C LEU A 61 14.66 -6.97 20.50
N ALA A 62 15.18 -6.10 19.64
CA ALA A 62 16.48 -5.47 19.82
C ALA A 62 16.56 -4.61 21.09
N ALA A 63 15.49 -3.87 21.41
CA ALA A 63 15.38 -3.09 22.63
C ALA A 63 15.38 -3.98 23.89
N ASN A 64 14.61 -5.07 23.90
CA ASN A 64 14.57 -6.04 24.99
C ASN A 64 15.93 -6.69 25.22
N ASN A 65 16.60 -7.14 24.15
CA ASN A 65 17.95 -7.69 24.22
C ASN A 65 18.95 -6.71 24.86
N ARG A 66 18.85 -5.41 24.51
CA ARG A 66 19.70 -4.37 25.12
C ARG A 66 19.40 -4.16 26.60
N VAL A 67 18.12 -4.18 26.99
CA VAL A 67 17.71 -4.06 28.40
C VAL A 67 18.22 -5.25 29.22
N GLU A 68 18.10 -6.46 28.71
CA GLU A 68 18.60 -7.66 29.39
C GLU A 68 20.12 -7.63 29.58
N ALA A 69 20.86 -7.24 28.54
CA ALA A 69 22.31 -7.08 28.62
C ALA A 69 22.72 -6.06 29.69
N MET A 70 22.03 -4.91 29.76
CA MET A 70 22.27 -3.91 30.80
C MET A 70 21.88 -4.42 32.19
N ALA A 71 20.76 -5.14 32.33
CA ALA A 71 20.32 -5.72 33.59
C ALA A 71 21.32 -6.76 34.14
N ARG A 72 21.84 -7.65 33.28
CA ARG A 72 22.90 -8.61 33.66
C ARG A 72 24.22 -7.90 33.99
N ALA A 73 24.65 -6.94 33.16
CA ALA A 73 25.97 -6.31 33.29
C ALA A 73 26.06 -5.26 34.41
N GLN A 74 25.04 -4.42 34.58
CA GLN A 74 25.07 -3.30 35.53
C GLN A 74 24.40 -3.63 36.86
N LEU A 75 23.33 -4.44 36.83
CA LEU A 75 22.57 -4.78 38.04
C LEU A 75 22.91 -6.19 38.57
N GLY A 76 23.78 -6.93 37.88
CA GLY A 76 24.14 -8.30 38.25
C GLY A 76 22.96 -9.27 38.22
N MET A 77 21.87 -8.92 37.53
CA MET A 77 20.65 -9.73 37.52
C MET A 77 20.96 -11.08 36.87
N THR A 78 20.59 -12.16 37.57
CA THR A 78 20.74 -13.53 37.09
C THR A 78 19.36 -14.15 36.97
N GLU A 79 19.15 -14.99 35.96
CA GLU A 79 17.86 -15.63 35.74
C GLU A 79 17.57 -16.65 36.87
N PRO A 80 16.47 -16.49 37.63
CA PRO A 80 16.17 -17.36 38.76
C PRO A 80 15.89 -18.79 38.29
N ARG A 81 16.52 -19.79 38.92
CA ARG A 81 16.33 -21.21 38.56
C ARG A 81 15.06 -21.83 39.14
N ALA A 82 14.38 -21.14 40.05
CA ALA A 82 13.12 -21.54 40.66
C ALA A 82 12.31 -20.28 41.03
N TYR A 83 10.99 -20.43 41.14
CA TYR A 83 10.09 -19.36 41.59
C TYR A 83 10.38 -19.01 43.05
N GLU A 84 11.14 -17.94 43.28
CA GLU A 84 11.41 -17.37 44.60
C GLU A 84 10.43 -16.21 44.85
N ILE A 85 9.55 -16.38 45.85
CA ILE A 85 8.71 -15.29 46.35
C ILE A 85 9.57 -14.46 47.30
N VAL A 86 9.96 -13.26 46.88
CA VAL A 86 10.58 -12.29 47.79
C VAL A 86 9.46 -11.67 48.62
N GLU A 87 9.29 -12.13 49.86
CA GLU A 87 8.47 -11.41 50.83
C GLU A 87 9.11 -10.03 51.05
N ALA A 88 8.38 -8.98 50.67
CA ALA A 88 8.78 -7.62 50.98
C ALA A 88 8.81 -7.47 52.51
N GLY A 89 10.02 -7.45 53.09
CA GLY A 89 10.20 -7.12 54.49
C GLY A 89 9.63 -5.72 54.79
N PRO A 90 9.17 -5.48 56.03
CA PRO A 90 8.37 -4.32 56.42
C PRO A 90 9.04 -2.97 56.15
#